data_AF-A0A369IDI1-F1
#
_entry.id   AF-A0A369IDI1-F1
#
_cell.length_a   1.000
_cell.length_b   1.000
_cell.length_c   1.000
_cell.angle_alpha   90.00
_cell.angle_beta   90.00
_cell.angle_gamma   90.00
#
_symmetry.space_group_name_H-M   'P 1'
#
loop_
_entity.id
_entity.type
_entity.pdbx_description
1 polymer ?
#
loop_
_entity_poly.entity_id
_entity_poly.type
_entity_poly.pdbx_seq_one_letter_code
_entity_poly.pdbx_strand_id
1 'polypeptide(L)'
;MPWAKYISVVLASMVKFVAGPLAGLALSLSWWETAICTVVGMMLSVVIFVFLGSAIQQLIARYRKTQPRLFSKRSRLAVRVWKKSGMTGIALLTPLLFTPIGGTLIAVSFKVPRLTVIAQMLLWGTIWGVIMSFGLYQFRSLV
;
A
#
# COMPACT_ATOMS: atom_id res chain seq x y z
N MET A 1 17.70 -19.22 10.50
CA MET A 1 17.96 -17.92 11.16
C MET A 1 16.64 -17.18 11.35
N PRO A 2 16.31 -16.67 12.55
CA PRO A 2 15.05 -15.96 12.81
C PRO A 2 14.86 -14.73 11.90
N TRP A 3 15.95 -14.06 11.53
CA TRP A 3 16.00 -12.93 10.59
C TRP A 3 15.35 -13.19 9.23
N ALA A 4 15.46 -14.41 8.70
CA ALA A 4 14.87 -14.77 7.42
C ALA A 4 13.34 -14.69 7.44
N LYS A 5 12.72 -14.98 8.60
CA LYS A 5 11.26 -14.91 8.76
C LYS A 5 10.77 -13.48 8.64
N TYR A 6 11.39 -12.55 9.37
CA TYR A 6 11.03 -11.12 9.32
C TYR A 6 11.23 -10.52 7.93
N ILE A 7 12.35 -10.84 7.26
CA ILE A 7 12.63 -10.38 5.89
C ILE A 7 11.55 -10.89 4.92
N SER A 8 11.12 -12.15 5.05
CA SER A 8 10.07 -12.72 4.19
C SER A 8 8.74 -11.97 4.35
N VAL A 9 8.35 -11.62 5.57
CA VAL A 9 7.13 -10.84 5.85
C VAL A 9 7.22 -9.42 5.27
N VAL A 10 8.39 -8.78 5.42
CA VAL A 10 8.65 -7.45 4.86
C VAL A 10 8.54 -7.49 3.33
N LEU A 11 9.21 -8.43 2.67
CA LEU A 11 9.16 -8.57 1.22
C LEU A 11 7.75 -8.91 0.70
N ALA A 12 7.02 -9.78 1.41
CA ALA A 12 5.64 -10.12 1.05
C ALA A 12 4.72 -8.89 1.12
N SER A 13 4.79 -8.14 2.22
CA SER A 13 3.97 -6.93 2.44
C SER A 13 4.31 -5.78 1.49
N MET A 14 5.56 -5.70 1.01
CA MET A 14 5.98 -4.74 -0.01
C MET A 14 5.20 -4.88 -1.32
N VAL A 15 4.93 -6.12 -1.75
CA VAL A 15 4.19 -6.41 -2.99
C VAL A 15 2.69 -6.31 -2.76
N LYS A 16 2.19 -6.93 -1.68
CA LYS A 16 0.78 -6.94 -1.33
C LYS A 16 0.62 -6.90 0.18
N PHE A 17 -0.05 -5.87 0.68
CA PHE A 17 -0.17 -5.63 2.13
C PHE A 17 -0.67 -6.85 2.90
N VAL A 18 -1.72 -7.51 2.40
CA VAL A 18 -2.31 -8.72 2.99
C VAL A 18 -1.35 -9.92 3.04
N ALA A 19 -0.35 -9.97 2.16
CA ALA A 19 0.63 -11.05 2.15
C ALA A 19 1.58 -11.00 3.36
N GLY A 20 1.77 -9.84 3.99
CA GLY A 20 2.55 -9.70 5.23
C GLY A 20 1.94 -10.51 6.38
N PRO A 21 0.68 -10.21 6.79
CA PRO A 21 0.00 -10.94 7.85
C PRO A 21 -0.13 -12.44 7.59
N LEU A 22 -0.38 -12.83 6.33
CA LEU A 22 -0.41 -14.25 5.94
C LEU A 22 0.95 -14.93 6.07
N ALA A 23 2.03 -14.28 5.62
CA ALA A 23 3.39 -14.80 5.76
C ALA A 23 3.81 -14.89 7.23
N GLY A 24 3.47 -13.91 8.06
CA GLY A 24 3.74 -13.92 9.50
C GLY A 24 3.08 -15.10 10.21
N LEU A 25 1.81 -15.35 9.85
CA LEU A 25 1.05 -16.50 10.35
C LEU A 25 1.70 -17.82 9.94
N ALA A 26 2.06 -17.98 8.66
CA ALA A 26 2.70 -19.19 8.12
C ALA A 26 4.07 -19.45 8.76
N LEU A 27 4.82 -18.41 9.08
CA LEU A 27 6.15 -18.49 9.70
C LEU A 27 6.10 -18.59 11.24
N SER A 28 4.89 -18.60 11.81
CA SER A 28 4.61 -18.66 13.25
C SER A 28 5.33 -17.54 14.04
N LEU A 29 5.32 -16.33 13.48
CA LEU A 29 5.69 -15.11 14.20
C LEU A 29 4.59 -14.74 15.18
N SER A 30 4.84 -13.82 16.11
CA SER A 30 3.75 -13.24 16.90
C SER A 30 2.93 -12.22 16.09
N TRP A 31 1.72 -11.92 16.54
CA TRP A 31 0.83 -10.96 15.85
C TRP A 31 1.43 -9.55 15.80
N TRP A 32 2.15 -9.15 16.86
CA TRP A 32 2.75 -7.81 16.96
C TRP A 32 4.00 -7.69 16.09
N GLU A 33 4.86 -8.71 16.04
CA GLU A 33 6.00 -8.76 15.11
C GLU A 33 5.52 -8.71 13.66
N THR A 34 4.48 -9.47 13.36
CA THR A 34 3.88 -9.52 12.03
C THR A 34 3.29 -8.17 11.62
N ALA A 35 2.59 -7.49 12.53
CA ALA A 35 2.05 -6.16 12.28
C ALA A 35 3.17 -5.14 12.00
N ILE A 36 4.21 -5.12 12.83
CA ILE A 36 5.36 -4.20 12.64
C ILE A 36 6.05 -4.48 11.30
N CYS A 37 6.38 -5.74 11.01
CA CYS A 37 7.04 -6.10 9.75
C CYS A 37 6.19 -5.75 8.53
N THR A 38 4.86 -5.94 8.61
CA THR A 38 3.93 -5.60 7.53
C THR A 38 3.89 -4.09 7.29
N VAL A 39 3.80 -3.28 8.36
CA VAL A 39 3.81 -1.81 8.25
C VAL A 39 5.15 -1.33 7.69
N VAL A 40 6.27 -1.88 8.16
CA VAL A 40 7.61 -1.54 7.68
C VAL A 40 7.77 -1.86 6.20
N GLY A 41 7.40 -3.07 5.77
CA GLY A 41 7.50 -3.45 4.35
C GLY A 41 6.60 -2.61 3.45
N MET A 42 5.37 -2.34 3.88
CA MET A 42 4.48 -1.42 3.17
C MET A 42 5.09 -0.02 3.05
N MET A 43 5.59 0.55 4.14
CA MET A 43 6.17 1.88 4.15
C MET A 43 7.44 1.97 3.32
N LEU A 44 8.25 0.92 3.29
CA LEU A 44 9.44 0.85 2.44
C LEU A 44 9.05 0.94 0.96
N SER A 45 8.05 0.17 0.53
CA SER A 45 7.45 0.33 -0.81
C SER A 45 6.95 1.75 -1.05
N VAL A 46 6.19 2.31 -0.10
CA VAL A 46 5.62 3.65 -0.25
C VAL A 46 6.70 4.71 -0.45
N VAL A 47 7.76 4.68 0.37
CA VAL A 47 8.89 5.60 0.27
C VAL A 47 9.54 5.47 -1.10
N ILE A 48 9.89 4.25 -1.53
CA ILE A 48 10.50 4.00 -2.84
C ILE A 48 9.63 4.60 -3.95
N PHE A 49 8.33 4.30 -3.98
CA PHE A 49 7.44 4.77 -5.06
C PHE A 49 7.04 6.24 -4.95
N VAL A 50 7.12 6.87 -3.79
CA VAL A 50 6.92 8.33 -3.66
C VAL A 50 8.11 9.10 -4.26
N PHE A 51 9.34 8.62 -4.07
CA PHE A 51 10.54 9.25 -4.63
C PHE A 51 10.79 8.87 -6.10
N LEU A 52 10.62 7.59 -6.45
CA LEU A 52 10.77 7.12 -7.84
C LEU A 52 9.54 7.41 -8.70
N GLY A 53 8.37 7.66 -8.09
CA GLY A 53 7.10 7.80 -8.81
C GLY A 53 7.13 8.92 -9.85
N SER A 54 7.76 10.06 -9.55
CA SER A 54 7.91 11.14 -10.54
C SER A 54 8.80 10.73 -11.72
N ALA A 55 9.89 9.99 -11.47
CA ALA A 55 10.76 9.50 -12.54
C ALA A 55 10.06 8.44 -13.39
N ILE A 56 9.33 7.50 -12.75
CA ILE A 56 8.52 6.49 -13.42
C ILE A 56 7.43 7.15 -14.28
N GLN A 57 6.74 8.17 -13.76
CA GLN A 57 5.71 8.90 -14.52
C GLN A 57 6.30 9.63 -15.73
N GLN A 58 7.47 10.26 -15.59
CA GLN A 58 8.16 10.90 -16.71
C GLN A 58 8.61 9.88 -17.76
N LEU A 59 9.14 8.73 -17.32
CA LEU A 59 9.53 7.64 -18.22
C LEU A 59 8.31 7.10 -18.99
N ILE A 60 7.22 6.79 -18.28
CA ILE A 60 5.97 6.35 -18.89
C ILE A 60 5.45 7.42 -19.86
N ALA A 61 5.51 8.70 -19.52
CA ALA A 61 5.09 9.78 -20.41
C ALA A 61 5.94 9.86 -21.68
N ARG A 62 7.26 9.64 -21.59
CA ARG A 62 8.18 9.63 -22.73
C ARG A 62 7.94 8.47 -23.70
N TYR A 63 7.62 7.27 -23.20
CA TYR A 63 7.36 6.08 -24.03
C TYR A 63 5.91 5.94 -24.49
N ARG A 64 5.01 6.79 -24.01
CA ARG A 64 3.59 6.73 -24.34
C ARG A 64 3.33 7.39 -25.70
N LYS A 65 3.00 6.58 -26.71
CA LYS A 65 2.67 7.04 -28.08
C LYS A 65 1.31 7.75 -28.20
N THR A 66 0.40 7.58 -27.23
CA THR A 66 -0.97 8.11 -27.28
C THR A 66 -1.32 8.91 -26.03
N GLN A 67 -1.85 10.12 -26.22
CA GLN A 67 -2.34 10.95 -25.13
C GLN A 67 -3.49 10.24 -24.39
N PRO A 68 -3.48 10.16 -23.05
CA PRO A 68 -4.56 9.53 -22.31
C PRO A 68 -5.87 10.28 -22.54
N ARG A 69 -6.96 9.55 -22.80
CA ARG A 69 -8.30 10.15 -22.96
C ARG A 69 -8.77 10.76 -21.63
N LEU A 70 -8.60 12.08 -21.50
CA LEU A 70 -8.93 12.86 -20.30
C LEU A 70 -10.41 12.71 -19.89
N PHE A 71 -11.31 12.56 -20.86
CA PHE A 71 -12.77 12.62 -20.64
C PHE A 71 -13.52 11.29 -20.86
N SER A 72 -12.95 10.15 -20.46
CA SER A 72 -13.68 8.87 -20.46
C SER A 72 -14.64 8.74 -19.27
N LYS A 73 -15.69 7.90 -19.39
CA LYS A 73 -16.61 7.58 -18.28
C LYS A 73 -15.84 7.08 -17.03
N ARG A 74 -14.78 6.29 -17.25
CA ARG A 74 -13.90 5.76 -16.19
C ARG A 74 -13.07 6.87 -15.52
N SER A 75 -12.50 7.79 -16.30
CA SER A 75 -11.77 8.97 -15.79
C SER A 75 -12.68 9.84 -14.92
N ARG A 76 -13.90 10.13 -15.39
CA ARG A 76 -14.86 10.94 -14.61
C ARG A 76 -15.29 10.26 -13.32
N LEU A 77 -15.46 8.93 -13.31
CA LEU A 77 -15.75 8.19 -12.08
C LEU A 77 -14.60 8.29 -11.07
N ALA A 78 -13.35 8.08 -11.52
CA ALA A 78 -12.17 8.20 -10.67
C ALA A 78 -12.03 9.61 -10.08
N VAL A 79 -12.24 10.66 -10.88
CA VAL A 79 -12.22 12.06 -10.42
C VAL A 79 -13.37 12.36 -9.44
N ARG A 80 -14.55 11.79 -9.65
CA ARG A 80 -15.70 11.97 -8.73
C ARG A 80 -15.43 11.32 -7.38
N VAL A 81 -14.87 10.10 -7.38
CA VAL A 81 -14.44 9.41 -6.15
C VAL A 81 -13.33 10.21 -5.47
N TRP A 82 -12.34 10.69 -6.22
CA TRP A 82 -11.27 11.55 -5.70
C TRP A 82 -11.83 12.82 -5.04
N LYS A 83 -12.75 13.54 -5.68
CA LYS A 83 -13.37 14.75 -5.11
C LYS A 83 -14.14 14.48 -3.81
N LYS A 84 -14.73 13.29 -3.64
CA LYS A 84 -15.50 12.93 -2.45
C LYS A 84 -14.63 12.39 -1.32
N SER A 85 -13.60 11.62 -1.64
CA SER A 85 -12.84 10.82 -0.67
C SER A 85 -11.41 11.31 -0.42
N GLY A 86 -10.86 12.13 -1.32
CA GLY A 86 -9.52 12.70 -1.22
C GLY A 86 -8.41 11.65 -1.06
N MET A 87 -7.27 12.09 -0.52
CA MET A 87 -6.15 11.20 -0.21
C MET A 87 -6.51 10.19 0.90
N THR A 88 -7.32 10.61 1.87
CA THR A 88 -7.69 9.79 3.03
C THR A 88 -8.42 8.52 2.61
N GLY A 89 -9.37 8.62 1.66
CA GLY A 89 -10.09 7.45 1.17
C GLY A 89 -9.22 6.49 0.37
N ILE A 90 -8.26 7.00 -0.40
CA ILE A 90 -7.32 6.14 -1.13
C ILE A 90 -6.39 5.44 -0.17
N ALA A 91 -5.85 6.14 0.82
CA ALA A 91 -4.99 5.54 1.84
C ALA A 91 -5.73 4.48 2.68
N LEU A 92 -7.02 4.72 3.01
CA LEU A 92 -7.89 3.72 3.66
C LEU A 92 -8.11 2.48 2.77
N LEU A 93 -8.41 2.69 1.50
CA LEU A 93 -8.69 1.63 0.53
C LEU A 93 -7.42 0.91 0.07
N THR A 94 -6.22 1.46 0.31
CA THR A 94 -4.97 0.86 -0.14
C THR A 94 -4.75 -0.51 0.48
N PRO A 95 -4.54 -0.68 1.79
CA PRO A 95 -4.28 -1.99 2.38
C PRO A 95 -5.35 -3.07 2.07
N LEU A 96 -6.58 -2.68 1.75
CA LEU A 96 -7.68 -3.59 1.42
C LEU A 96 -7.86 -3.90 -0.09
N LEU A 97 -7.70 -2.90 -0.96
CA LEU A 97 -8.06 -2.96 -2.38
C LEU A 97 -6.91 -2.60 -3.34
N PHE A 98 -5.97 -1.74 -2.92
CA PHE A 98 -4.84 -1.34 -3.77
C PHE A 98 -3.50 -1.84 -3.23
N THR A 99 -2.59 -2.24 -4.11
CA THR A 99 -1.22 -2.48 -3.63
C THR A 99 -0.62 -1.16 -3.11
N PRO A 100 0.28 -1.19 -2.12
CA PRO A 100 0.98 0.01 -1.65
C PRO A 100 1.62 0.79 -2.81
N ILE A 101 2.09 0.04 -3.81
CA ILE A 101 2.61 0.53 -5.09
C ILE A 101 1.53 1.29 -5.89
N GLY A 102 0.35 0.69 -6.09
CA GLY A 102 -0.74 1.30 -6.84
C GLY A 102 -1.30 2.56 -6.17
N GLY A 103 -1.53 2.51 -4.85
CA GLY A 103 -2.06 3.64 -4.07
C GLY A 103 -1.12 4.85 -4.11
N THR A 104 0.18 4.62 -4.02
CA THR A 104 1.20 5.69 -4.09
C THR A 104 1.36 6.27 -5.49
N LEU A 105 1.38 5.44 -6.54
CA LEU A 105 1.45 5.94 -7.92
C LEU A 105 0.23 6.80 -8.27
N ILE A 106 -0.96 6.42 -7.81
CA ILE A 106 -2.18 7.23 -7.98
C ILE A 106 -2.04 8.57 -7.24
N ALA A 107 -1.61 8.55 -5.98
CA ALA A 107 -1.42 9.77 -5.19
C ALA A 107 -0.41 10.74 -5.81
N VAL A 108 0.74 10.22 -6.29
CA VAL A 108 1.74 11.02 -7.00
C VAL A 108 1.16 11.57 -8.32
N SER A 109 0.32 10.80 -9.02
CA SER A 109 -0.35 11.27 -10.26
C SER A 109 -1.30 12.45 -10.01
N PHE A 110 -1.95 12.47 -8.84
CA PHE A 110 -2.78 13.59 -8.38
C PHE A 110 -1.98 14.74 -7.77
N LYS A 111 -0.64 14.71 -7.83
CA LYS A 111 0.28 15.73 -7.29
C LYS A 111 0.10 15.98 -5.79
N VAL A 112 -0.27 14.95 -5.03
CA VAL A 112 -0.35 15.04 -3.57
C VAL A 112 1.04 15.29 -2.98
N PRO A 113 1.19 16.16 -1.97
CA PRO A 113 2.47 16.35 -1.30
C PRO A 113 3.00 15.03 -0.72
N ARG A 114 4.29 14.78 -0.93
CA ARG A 114 4.97 13.53 -0.53
C ARG A 114 4.75 13.20 0.95
N LEU A 115 4.86 14.20 1.82
CA LEU A 115 4.67 14.03 3.25
C LEU A 115 3.24 13.63 3.61
N THR A 116 2.24 14.18 2.91
CA THR A 116 0.83 13.79 3.08
C THR A 116 0.62 12.33 2.68
N VAL A 117 1.24 11.88 1.59
CA VAL A 117 1.18 10.47 1.16
C VAL A 117 1.77 9.55 2.21
N ILE A 118 2.99 9.86 2.66
CA ILE A 118 3.71 9.07 3.67
C ILE A 118 2.93 9.04 4.99
N ALA A 119 2.47 10.18 5.50
CA ALA A 119 1.75 10.27 6.76
C ALA A 119 0.41 9.51 6.73
N GLN A 120 -0.37 9.67 5.66
CA GLN A 120 -1.66 8.97 5.56
C GLN A 120 -1.49 7.47 5.33
N MET A 121 -0.50 7.05 4.53
CA MET A 121 -0.20 5.63 4.34
C MET A 121 0.30 5.01 5.65
N LEU A 122 1.13 5.71 6.43
CA LEU A 122 1.58 5.24 7.73
C LEU A 122 0.40 5.09 8.71
N LEU A 123 -0.47 6.09 8.80
CA LEU A 123 -1.64 6.05 9.69
C LEU A 123 -2.57 4.88 9.34
N TRP A 124 -3.03 4.83 8.09
CA TRP A 124 -3.98 3.79 7.66
C TRP A 124 -3.34 2.41 7.58
N GLY A 125 -2.08 2.32 7.16
CA GLY A 125 -1.35 1.06 7.13
C GLY A 125 -1.11 0.50 8.53
N THR A 126 -0.87 1.34 9.53
CA THR A 126 -0.75 0.88 10.92
C THR A 126 -2.07 0.34 11.43
N ILE A 127 -3.18 1.07 11.21
CA ILE A 127 -4.53 0.64 11.62
C ILE A 127 -4.87 -0.72 10.97
N TRP A 128 -4.74 -0.83 9.66
CA TRP A 128 -5.05 -2.06 8.94
C TRP A 128 -4.06 -3.20 9.23
N GLY A 129 -2.79 -2.89 9.45
CA GLY A 129 -1.76 -3.88 9.79
C GLY A 129 -2.05 -4.56 11.12
N VAL A 130 -2.49 -3.78 12.11
CA VAL A 130 -2.95 -4.29 13.40
C VAL A 130 -4.24 -5.08 13.25
N ILE A 131 -5.26 -4.55 12.57
CA ILE A 131 -6.55 -5.24 12.38
C ILE A 131 -6.37 -6.59 11.67
N MET A 132 -5.63 -6.63 10.56
CA MET A 132 -5.41 -7.85 9.77
C MET A 132 -4.57 -8.87 10.55
N SER A 133 -3.47 -8.43 11.18
CA SER A 133 -2.61 -9.34 11.94
C SER A 133 -3.34 -9.90 13.16
N PHE A 134 -4.04 -9.05 13.91
CA PHE A 134 -4.83 -9.50 15.05
C PHE A 134 -5.97 -10.44 14.62
N GLY A 135 -6.73 -10.07 13.59
CA GLY A 135 -7.84 -10.88 13.08
C GLY A 135 -7.39 -12.26 12.63
N LEU A 136 -6.34 -12.36 11.80
CA LEU A 136 -5.81 -13.64 11.32
C LEU A 136 -5.29 -14.55 12.45
N TYR A 137 -4.70 -13.95 13.48
CA TYR A 137 -4.20 -14.72 14.62
C TYR A 137 -5.33 -15.22 15.53
N GLN A 138 -6.40 -14.44 15.69
CA GLN A 138 -7.60 -14.93 16.39
C GLN A 138 -8.24 -16.10 15.64
N PHE A 139 -8.32 -16.04 14.29
CA PHE A 139 -8.79 -17.18 13.50
C PHE A 139 -7.94 -18.44 13.70
N ARG A 140 -6.61 -18.31 13.83
CA ARG A 140 -5.74 -19.46 14.16
C ARG A 140 -5.95 -20.02 15.57
N SER A 141 -6.37 -19.20 16.53
CA SER A 141 -6.68 -19.70 17.88
C SER A 141 -8.04 -20.41 17.97
N LEU A 142 -8.91 -20.22 16.97
CA LEU A 142 -10.28 -20.75 16.92
C LEU A 142 -10.41 -22.02 16.05
N VAL A 143 -9.39 -22.37 15.27
CA VAL A 143 -9.32 -23.53 14.37
C VAL A 143 -8.21 -24.47 14.85
#